data_AF-A0A928B6B6-F1
#
_entry.id   AF-A0A928B6B6-F1
#
_cell.length_a   1.000
_cell.length_b   1.000
_cell.length_c   1.000
_cell.angle_alpha   90.00
_cell.angle_beta   90.00
_cell.angle_gamma   90.00
#
_symmetry.space_group_name_H-M   'P 1'
#
loop_
_entity.id
_entity.type
_entity.pdbx_description
1 polymer ?
#
loop_
_entity_poly.entity_id
_entity_poly.type
_entity_poly.pdbx_seq_one_letter_code
_entity_poly.pdbx_strand_id
1 'polypeptide(L)'
;MKHLRFFAIAALLSLLGMGALQAQTPSQPRIVNIINFVRLLEPRDPVFYSEDALFQTVEKQIADLNEKGLPATFLLQYDALITPRYQELIKSSLGKDSEVGGWWEITQPHAEAAGLKWRGRYPWDWHANVGFSTGYTLEEREVLVDVYMAKFKEIFGYYPKSVGSWFIDAHTLAYMYEKYGIVASCNCRDQHGTDGYTFWGGYWNQAYYPSKVNAYMPAQTKAGQIPVPIFRMLGSDPIYQYDTSLNSPQGVITLEPACSGAGDNQKWVEWYFRTMFTKPSLAFNYVHVGQENSFTWKRIEQGWNVQIPLVAQWRNEGRVRVETLAESGAWFRKNFSLTPATAVTAMLDQNDNPVGSVWFNSRCYRVNMMWVHNEFRFRDIHLFDERVESDYLNTPCTTNKCEFITFPLVDGYLWSSTSWWAGLRLVEIMPDGSSREIKPGRPTITEGCNELTAECHAKEGDLKIVCKEGSLEVSVADAKVNWALELTVADGKALPFKEITPQRIAAEQRGNSFEVKAIKGSFVKGEGRVALRMIPSNGSVVLDCDLSK
;
A
#
# COMPACT_ATOMS: atom_id res chain seq x y z
N MET A 1 60.82 -54.81 38.31
CA MET A 1 61.36 -55.72 37.27
C MET A 1 60.73 -55.35 35.92
N LYS A 2 61.59 -55.03 34.96
CA LYS A 2 61.47 -55.10 33.50
C LYS A 2 60.35 -54.34 32.75
N HIS A 3 60.85 -53.38 31.97
CA HIS A 3 60.26 -52.66 30.83
C HIS A 3 59.71 -53.57 29.73
N LEU A 4 58.73 -53.08 28.97
CA LEU A 4 58.80 -53.07 27.50
C LEU A 4 57.91 -51.97 26.87
N ARG A 5 58.48 -51.33 25.84
CA ARG A 5 57.96 -50.23 25.03
C ARG A 5 56.99 -50.74 23.94
N PHE A 6 56.09 -49.91 23.42
CA PHE A 6 56.00 -49.51 21.98
C PHE A 6 54.80 -48.57 21.71
N PHE A 7 54.99 -47.72 20.69
CA PHE A 7 54.22 -46.54 20.27
C PHE A 7 52.77 -46.79 19.82
N ALA A 8 51.88 -45.82 20.05
CA ALA A 8 50.87 -45.38 19.08
C ALA A 8 50.40 -43.94 19.39
N ILE A 9 50.68 -43.05 18.44
CA ILE A 9 50.12 -41.69 18.33
C ILE A 9 48.66 -41.83 17.93
N ALA A 10 47.71 -41.32 18.72
CA ALA A 10 46.36 -41.03 18.23
C ALA A 10 45.57 -40.11 19.20
N ALA A 11 44.94 -39.10 18.60
CA ALA A 11 43.71 -38.44 19.02
C ALA A 11 43.75 -37.49 20.22
N LEU A 12 44.12 -36.23 19.97
CA LEU A 12 43.43 -35.09 20.61
C LEU A 12 43.65 -33.80 19.80
N LEU A 13 43.01 -33.71 18.63
CA LEU A 13 42.88 -32.47 17.84
C LEU A 13 41.91 -32.72 16.67
N SER A 14 40.60 -32.57 16.91
CA SER A 14 39.61 -32.18 15.88
C SER A 14 38.20 -32.27 16.47
N LEU A 15 37.72 -31.16 17.02
CA LEU A 15 36.28 -30.82 17.07
C LEU A 15 36.15 -29.30 17.25
N LEU A 16 36.89 -28.55 16.42
CA LEU A 16 36.40 -27.26 15.95
C LEU A 16 35.38 -27.60 14.88
N GLY A 17 34.13 -27.80 15.30
CA GLY A 17 33.00 -27.70 14.40
C GLY A 17 33.01 -26.28 13.85
N MET A 18 33.54 -26.11 12.65
CA MET A 18 33.18 -25.00 11.78
C MET A 18 31.68 -25.17 11.50
N GLY A 19 30.86 -24.69 12.43
CA GLY A 19 29.53 -24.24 12.07
C GLY A 19 29.78 -23.17 11.02
N ALA A 20 29.48 -23.48 9.77
CA ALA A 20 29.32 -22.46 8.76
C ALA A 20 28.33 -21.46 9.38
N LEU A 21 28.83 -20.27 9.73
CA LEU A 21 27.96 -19.11 9.75
C LEU A 21 27.43 -19.06 8.31
N GLN A 22 26.25 -19.64 8.09
CA GLN A 22 25.36 -19.11 7.07
C GLN A 22 25.35 -17.62 7.36
N ALA A 23 25.95 -16.84 6.46
CA ALA A 23 25.71 -15.42 6.44
C ALA A 23 24.19 -15.30 6.45
N GLN A 24 23.61 -14.94 7.60
CA GLN A 24 22.23 -14.52 7.66
C GLN A 24 22.18 -13.40 6.64
N THR A 25 21.52 -13.65 5.53
CA THR A 25 21.07 -12.57 4.65
C THR A 25 20.49 -11.53 5.59
N PRO A 26 21.00 -10.27 5.60
CA PRO A 26 20.45 -9.28 6.50
C PRO A 26 18.93 -9.31 6.29
N SER A 27 18.18 -9.50 7.37
CA SER A 27 16.73 -9.59 7.28
C SER A 27 16.25 -8.33 6.55
N GLN A 28 15.36 -8.51 5.57
CA GLN A 28 14.82 -7.37 4.85
C GLN A 28 14.29 -6.34 5.85
N PRO A 29 14.42 -5.04 5.60
CA PRO A 29 14.13 -4.06 6.64
C PRO A 29 12.64 -4.07 7.02
N ARG A 30 12.39 -3.82 8.29
CA ARG A 30 11.07 -3.58 8.88
C ARG A 30 11.03 -2.11 9.26
N ILE A 31 10.35 -1.29 8.48
CA ILE A 31 10.39 0.17 8.60
C ILE A 31 9.08 0.67 9.20
N VAL A 32 9.19 1.53 10.19
CA VAL A 32 8.09 2.33 10.73
C VAL A 32 8.37 3.79 10.42
N ASN A 33 7.46 4.47 9.75
CA ASN A 33 7.43 5.94 9.78
C ASN A 33 6.35 6.42 10.72
N ILE A 34 6.71 7.32 11.63
CA ILE A 34 5.76 8.07 12.44
C ILE A 34 5.48 9.38 11.70
N ILE A 35 4.35 9.49 11.01
CA ILE A 35 4.00 10.67 10.22
C ILE A 35 2.75 11.32 10.82
N ASN A 36 2.89 12.57 11.25
CA ASN A 36 1.81 13.40 11.74
C ASN A 36 1.62 14.57 10.78
N PHE A 37 0.40 14.84 10.37
CA PHE A 37 0.11 15.96 9.47
C PHE A 37 -0.72 17.01 10.20
N VAL A 38 -0.35 18.28 9.98
CA VAL A 38 -0.70 19.39 10.85
C VAL A 38 -1.49 20.40 10.06
N ARG A 39 -2.76 20.57 10.43
CA ARG A 39 -3.66 21.62 9.93
C ARG A 39 -3.82 22.72 10.96
N LEU A 40 -4.14 23.93 10.50
CA LEU A 40 -4.51 25.03 11.40
C LEU A 40 -5.93 24.83 11.95
N LEU A 41 -6.86 24.36 11.11
CA LEU A 41 -8.28 24.32 11.38
C LEU A 41 -8.97 23.04 10.87
N GLU A 42 -10.16 22.76 11.41
CA GLU A 42 -11.02 21.63 11.02
C GLU A 42 -12.49 22.12 10.95
N PRO A 43 -13.00 22.45 9.75
CA PRO A 43 -14.29 23.13 9.61
C PRO A 43 -15.49 22.16 9.62
N ARG A 44 -15.28 20.84 9.59
CA ARG A 44 -16.37 19.85 9.58
C ARG A 44 -17.13 19.80 10.90
N ASP A 45 -16.46 20.08 12.02
CA ASP A 45 -17.10 20.11 13.33
C ASP A 45 -16.39 21.09 14.29
N PRO A 46 -16.62 22.41 14.11
CA PRO A 46 -15.87 23.45 14.82
C PRO A 46 -16.14 23.48 16.33
N VAL A 47 -17.19 22.82 16.81
CA VAL A 47 -17.51 22.74 18.25
C VAL A 47 -16.56 21.79 18.97
N PHE A 48 -16.12 20.71 18.31
CA PHE A 48 -15.20 19.74 18.90
C PHE A 48 -13.73 19.97 18.50
N TYR A 49 -13.48 20.74 17.45
CA TYR A 49 -12.16 20.91 16.85
C TYR A 49 -11.73 22.38 16.79
N SER A 50 -11.50 22.99 17.96
CA SER A 50 -10.92 24.33 18.03
C SER A 50 -9.46 24.33 17.55
N GLU A 51 -8.98 25.47 17.04
CA GLU A 51 -7.57 25.59 16.65
C GLU A 51 -6.63 25.29 17.83
N ASP A 52 -7.01 25.64 19.07
CA ASP A 52 -6.23 25.31 20.27
C ASP A 52 -6.15 23.82 20.53
N ALA A 53 -7.24 23.08 20.34
CA ALA A 53 -7.24 21.63 20.48
C ALA A 53 -6.33 20.99 19.42
N LEU A 54 -6.37 21.47 18.18
CA LEU A 54 -5.48 21.04 17.10
C LEU A 54 -4.01 21.32 17.44
N PHE A 55 -3.69 22.50 17.98
CA PHE A 55 -2.34 22.87 18.38
C PHE A 55 -1.82 22.00 19.55
N GLN A 56 -2.61 21.88 20.61
CA GLN A 56 -2.28 21.05 21.78
C GLN A 56 -2.05 19.58 21.42
N THR A 57 -2.72 19.09 20.38
CA THR A 57 -2.51 17.73 19.88
C THR A 57 -1.09 17.57 19.36
N VAL A 58 -0.60 18.52 18.56
CA VAL A 58 0.77 18.51 18.05
C VAL A 58 1.78 18.64 19.19
N GLU A 59 1.54 19.52 20.17
CA GLU A 59 2.39 19.64 21.36
C GLU A 59 2.56 18.31 22.09
N LYS A 60 1.45 17.59 22.33
CA LYS A 60 1.46 16.30 23.02
C LYS A 60 2.14 15.21 22.20
N GLN A 61 1.88 15.16 20.89
CA GLN A 61 2.56 14.23 19.99
C GLN A 61 4.09 14.44 20.02
N ILE A 62 4.56 15.68 19.92
CA ILE A 62 5.99 16.02 19.98
C ILE A 62 6.59 15.63 21.34
N ALA A 63 5.94 16.03 22.44
CA ALA A 63 6.43 15.75 23.78
C ALA A 63 6.60 14.24 24.03
N ASP A 64 5.61 13.44 23.66
CA ASP A 64 5.61 11.99 23.87
C ASP A 64 6.66 11.26 23.02
N LEU A 65 6.84 11.68 21.77
CA LEU A 65 7.86 11.13 20.86
C LEU A 65 9.27 11.49 21.32
N ASN A 66 9.48 12.72 21.78
CA ASN A 66 10.76 13.16 22.32
C ASN A 66 11.14 12.39 23.59
N GLU A 67 10.18 12.18 24.51
CA GLU A 67 10.40 11.39 25.73
C GLU A 67 10.89 9.97 25.40
N LYS A 68 10.37 9.39 24.31
CA LYS A 68 10.71 8.03 23.85
C LYS A 68 11.87 7.98 22.86
N GLY A 69 12.46 9.13 22.53
CA GLY A 69 13.54 9.26 21.54
C GLY A 69 13.17 8.72 20.16
N LEU A 70 11.90 8.83 19.77
CA LEU A 70 11.40 8.31 18.49
C LEU A 70 11.47 9.39 17.41
N PRO A 71 12.16 9.16 16.28
CA PRO A 71 12.12 10.08 15.15
C PRO A 71 10.73 10.05 14.49
N ALA A 72 10.28 11.21 14.03
CA ALA A 72 8.99 11.36 13.35
C ALA A 72 9.04 12.44 12.28
N THR A 73 8.11 12.41 11.34
CA THR A 73 7.91 13.46 10.33
C THR A 73 6.63 14.24 10.64
N PHE A 74 6.75 15.55 10.79
CA PHE A 74 5.62 16.48 10.91
C PHE A 74 5.41 17.22 9.58
N LEU A 75 4.30 16.95 8.90
CA LEU A 75 3.96 17.55 7.61
C LEU A 75 3.01 18.73 7.83
N LEU A 76 3.45 19.95 7.50
CA LEU A 76 2.67 21.17 7.77
C LEU A 76 1.80 21.54 6.58
N GLN A 77 0.50 21.73 6.78
CA GLN A 77 -0.35 22.40 5.80
C GLN A 77 0.06 23.88 5.69
N TYR A 78 -0.19 24.54 4.57
CA TYR A 78 0.31 25.90 4.33
C TYR A 78 -0.13 26.91 5.40
N ASP A 79 -1.37 26.81 5.88
CA ASP A 79 -1.91 27.65 6.95
C ASP A 79 -1.20 27.40 8.30
N ALA A 80 -0.94 26.14 8.65
CA ALA A 80 -0.13 25.78 9.81
C ALA A 80 1.32 26.24 9.67
N LEU A 81 1.91 26.10 8.47
CA LEU A 81 3.27 26.54 8.15
C LEU A 81 3.46 28.04 8.42
N ILE A 82 2.53 28.89 7.98
CA ILE A 82 2.65 30.35 8.16
C ILE A 82 2.26 30.84 9.56
N THR A 83 1.70 29.97 10.40
CA THR A 83 1.19 30.35 11.72
C THR A 83 2.33 30.41 12.76
N PRO A 84 2.60 31.57 13.40
CA PRO A 84 3.76 31.75 14.28
C PRO A 84 3.87 30.74 15.43
N ARG A 85 2.76 30.36 16.06
CA ARG A 85 2.80 29.40 17.17
C ARG A 85 3.26 28.00 16.77
N TYR A 86 2.91 27.55 15.55
CA TYR A 86 3.40 26.27 15.03
C TYR A 86 4.88 26.36 14.66
N GLN A 87 5.32 27.49 14.09
CA GLN A 87 6.75 27.72 13.82
C GLN A 87 7.58 27.68 15.11
N GLU A 88 7.12 28.36 16.16
CA GLU A 88 7.78 28.38 17.47
C GLU A 88 7.82 26.98 18.09
N LEU A 89 6.70 26.25 18.09
CA LEU A 89 6.63 24.90 18.60
C LEU A 89 7.63 23.97 17.89
N ILE A 90 7.62 23.96 16.55
CA ILE A 90 8.51 23.11 15.77
C ILE A 90 9.97 23.48 15.98
N LYS A 91 10.33 24.77 15.98
CA LYS A 91 11.72 25.23 16.14
C LYS A 91 12.28 24.98 17.55
N SER A 92 11.44 25.12 18.57
CA SER A 92 11.87 25.02 19.97
C SER A 92 11.82 23.60 20.52
N SER A 93 10.86 22.79 20.05
CA SER A 93 10.48 21.56 20.74
C SER A 93 10.62 20.30 19.89
N LEU A 94 10.69 20.38 18.55
CA LEU A 94 10.83 19.17 17.74
C LEU A 94 12.21 18.53 17.94
N GLY A 95 12.25 17.22 18.22
CA GLY A 95 13.49 16.48 18.38
C GLY A 95 14.41 16.57 17.15
N LYS A 96 15.72 16.66 17.38
CA LYS A 96 16.74 16.84 16.33
C LYS A 96 16.77 15.73 15.25
N ASP A 97 16.29 14.54 15.61
CA ASP A 97 16.26 13.36 14.72
C ASP A 97 14.91 13.26 13.98
N SER A 98 13.99 14.20 14.22
CA SER A 98 12.70 14.32 13.54
C SER A 98 12.79 15.28 12.36
N GLU A 99 11.85 15.13 11.43
CA GLU A 99 11.74 15.89 10.19
C GLU A 99 10.52 16.83 10.25
N VAL A 100 10.66 18.03 9.70
CA VAL A 100 9.53 18.85 9.26
C VAL A 100 9.46 18.83 7.73
N GLY A 101 8.26 18.57 7.20
CA GLY A 101 7.98 18.51 5.77
C GLY A 101 6.65 19.19 5.43
N GLY A 102 6.15 18.94 4.21
CA GLY A 102 4.91 19.58 3.74
C GLY A 102 3.71 18.66 3.69
N TRP A 103 2.55 19.15 4.16
CA TRP A 103 1.25 18.53 3.90
C TRP A 103 0.54 19.29 2.79
N TRP A 104 0.35 18.63 1.66
CA TRP A 104 -0.11 19.22 0.40
C TRP A 104 -1.62 19.11 0.27
N GLU A 105 -2.31 20.02 0.94
CA GLU A 105 -3.72 20.34 0.72
C GLU A 105 -3.85 21.86 0.61
N ILE A 106 -4.43 22.33 -0.49
CA ILE A 106 -4.50 23.75 -0.80
C ILE A 106 -5.50 24.43 0.13
N THR A 107 -5.05 25.47 0.82
CA THR A 107 -5.87 26.31 1.70
C THR A 107 -6.09 27.69 1.10
N GLN A 108 -7.03 28.44 1.64
CA GLN A 108 -7.30 29.81 1.24
C GLN A 108 -6.03 30.69 1.34
N PRO A 109 -5.29 30.72 2.46
CA PRO A 109 -4.05 31.50 2.52
C PRO A 109 -3.00 31.06 1.49
N HIS A 110 -2.97 29.78 1.11
CA HIS A 110 -2.05 29.26 0.09
C HIS A 110 -2.42 29.76 -1.30
N ALA A 111 -3.69 29.60 -1.69
CA ALA A 111 -4.20 30.06 -2.97
C ALA A 111 -4.02 31.58 -3.12
N GLU A 112 -4.38 32.35 -2.10
CA GLU A 112 -4.25 33.82 -2.11
C GLU A 112 -2.78 34.26 -2.20
N ALA A 113 -1.87 33.59 -1.50
CA ALA A 113 -0.43 33.86 -1.60
C ALA A 113 0.14 33.52 -3.00
N ALA A 114 -0.48 32.57 -3.71
CA ALA A 114 -0.21 32.26 -5.11
C ALA A 114 -0.89 33.23 -6.11
N GLY A 115 -1.59 34.27 -5.62
CA GLY A 115 -2.34 35.18 -6.47
C GLY A 115 -3.58 34.55 -7.11
N LEU A 116 -4.01 33.39 -6.60
CA LEU A 116 -5.17 32.66 -7.08
C LEU A 116 -6.42 33.02 -6.26
N LYS A 117 -7.57 32.98 -6.93
CA LYS A 117 -8.86 33.14 -6.25
C LYS A 117 -9.19 31.86 -5.49
N TRP A 118 -9.41 31.96 -4.18
CA TRP A 118 -9.95 30.86 -3.39
C TRP A 118 -11.38 30.50 -3.81
N ARG A 119 -11.66 29.19 -3.90
CA ARG A 119 -12.94 28.63 -4.39
C ARG A 119 -13.66 27.77 -3.35
N GLY A 120 -13.10 27.62 -2.16
CA GLY A 120 -13.66 26.77 -1.10
C GLY A 120 -14.75 27.42 -0.28
N ARG A 121 -15.51 26.59 0.42
CA ARG A 121 -16.59 27.00 1.34
C ARG A 121 -16.03 27.53 2.67
N TYR A 122 -14.86 27.05 3.04
CA TYR A 122 -14.14 27.38 4.27
C TYR A 122 -12.68 27.70 3.92
N PRO A 123 -11.88 28.24 4.86
CA PRO A 123 -10.46 28.52 4.59
C PRO A 123 -9.61 27.27 4.30
N TRP A 124 -10.11 26.08 4.61
CA TRP A 124 -9.66 24.82 4.03
C TRP A 124 -10.90 24.00 3.63
N ASP A 125 -10.91 23.49 2.40
CA ASP A 125 -12.03 22.70 1.87
C ASP A 125 -11.50 21.38 1.29
N TRP A 126 -11.98 20.26 1.83
CA TRP A 126 -11.50 18.91 1.49
C TRP A 126 -12.04 18.39 0.15
N HIS A 127 -12.88 19.15 -0.55
CA HIS A 127 -13.37 18.74 -1.88
C HIS A 127 -12.24 18.72 -2.92
N ALA A 128 -12.25 17.71 -3.79
CA ALA A 128 -11.15 17.42 -4.71
C ALA A 128 -10.82 18.58 -5.68
N ASN A 129 -11.82 19.32 -6.15
CA ASN A 129 -11.64 20.49 -7.03
C ASN A 129 -11.11 21.75 -6.32
N VAL A 130 -10.95 21.71 -5.00
CA VAL A 130 -10.51 22.86 -4.19
C VAL A 130 -9.27 22.54 -3.38
N GLY A 131 -9.31 21.50 -2.55
CA GLY A 131 -8.24 21.14 -1.63
C GLY A 131 -7.09 20.38 -2.26
N PHE A 132 -7.26 19.82 -3.46
CA PHE A 132 -6.20 19.11 -4.18
C PHE A 132 -5.69 19.91 -5.38
N SER A 133 -4.41 19.72 -5.70
CA SER A 133 -3.78 20.32 -6.89
C SER A 133 -4.46 19.90 -8.20
N THR A 134 -5.11 18.73 -8.23
CA THR A 134 -5.90 18.29 -9.38
C THR A 134 -7.02 19.25 -9.75
N GLY A 135 -7.53 20.06 -8.82
CA GLY A 135 -8.54 21.10 -9.08
C GLY A 135 -8.01 22.37 -9.77
N TYR A 136 -6.70 22.44 -10.04
CA TYR A 136 -6.03 23.61 -10.62
C TYR A 136 -5.41 23.25 -11.99
N THR A 137 -5.21 24.27 -12.82
CA THR A 137 -4.46 24.18 -14.08
C THR A 137 -2.98 23.87 -13.83
N LEU A 138 -2.26 23.40 -14.85
CA LEU A 138 -0.84 23.03 -14.71
C LEU A 138 0.01 24.21 -14.22
N GLU A 139 -0.22 25.39 -14.77
CA GLU A 139 0.48 26.62 -14.41
C GLU A 139 0.15 27.03 -12.96
N GLU A 140 -1.12 26.96 -12.56
CA GLU A 140 -1.54 27.22 -11.18
C GLU A 140 -0.90 26.23 -10.20
N ARG A 141 -0.79 24.94 -10.56
CA ARG A 141 -0.12 23.92 -9.73
C ARG A 141 1.33 24.30 -9.47
N GLU A 142 2.07 24.69 -10.51
CA GLU A 142 3.48 25.11 -10.37
C GLU A 142 3.64 26.34 -9.48
N VAL A 143 2.78 27.35 -9.66
CA VAL A 143 2.80 28.57 -8.81
C VAL A 143 2.50 28.22 -7.34
N LEU A 144 1.51 27.35 -7.09
CA LEU A 144 1.21 26.86 -5.74
C LEU A 144 2.43 26.18 -5.13
N VAL A 145 3.15 25.35 -5.88
CA VAL A 145 4.37 24.68 -5.38
C VAL A 145 5.43 25.72 -5.06
N ASP A 146 5.69 26.66 -5.96
CA ASP A 146 6.70 27.68 -5.78
C ASP A 146 6.48 28.51 -4.50
N VAL A 147 5.22 28.92 -4.27
CA VAL A 147 4.82 29.69 -3.07
C VAL A 147 5.01 28.87 -1.80
N TYR A 148 4.56 27.62 -1.79
CA TYR A 148 4.73 26.74 -0.63
C TYR A 148 6.22 26.58 -0.29
N MET A 149 7.02 26.23 -1.30
CA MET A 149 8.46 25.96 -1.14
C MET A 149 9.24 27.21 -0.72
N ALA A 150 8.92 28.38 -1.30
CA ALA A 150 9.53 29.65 -0.92
C ALA A 150 9.23 29.99 0.54
N LYS A 151 7.97 29.87 0.97
CA LYS A 151 7.56 30.16 2.34
C LYS A 151 8.20 29.18 3.34
N PHE A 152 8.25 27.90 3.01
CA PHE A 152 8.93 26.90 3.85
C PHE A 152 10.41 27.26 4.03
N LYS A 153 11.11 27.60 2.94
CA LYS A 153 12.53 28.00 2.99
C LYS A 153 12.77 29.29 3.76
N GLU A 154 11.88 30.27 3.67
CA GLU A 154 11.93 31.50 4.47
C GLU A 154 11.90 31.19 5.97
N ILE A 155 11.04 30.25 6.39
CA ILE A 155 10.81 29.91 7.80
C ILE A 155 11.91 29.01 8.37
N PHE A 156 12.31 27.97 7.63
CA PHE A 156 13.20 26.90 8.11
C PHE A 156 14.61 26.96 7.53
N GLY A 157 14.87 27.78 6.50
CA GLY A 157 16.18 27.96 5.89
C GLY A 157 16.55 26.93 4.80
N TYR A 158 15.70 25.93 4.55
CA TYR A 158 15.88 24.88 3.54
C TYR A 158 14.55 24.48 2.90
N TYR A 159 14.55 23.78 1.77
CA TYR A 159 13.33 23.22 1.17
C TYR A 159 12.94 21.90 1.83
N PRO A 160 11.64 21.60 2.00
CA PRO A 160 11.20 20.35 2.63
C PRO A 160 11.72 19.15 1.81
N LYS A 161 12.19 18.12 2.51
CA LYS A 161 12.65 16.88 1.86
C LYS A 161 11.50 15.93 1.53
N SER A 162 10.43 15.97 2.33
CA SER A 162 9.24 15.15 2.16
C SER A 162 7.99 16.00 2.03
N VAL A 163 7.11 15.62 1.11
CA VAL A 163 5.78 16.23 0.94
C VAL A 163 4.75 15.12 0.83
N GLY A 164 3.72 15.13 1.67
CA GLY A 164 2.64 14.15 1.68
C GLY A 164 1.29 14.78 1.41
N SER A 165 0.31 13.98 0.99
CA SER A 165 -1.09 14.39 0.84
C SER A 165 -1.99 13.17 0.94
N TRP A 166 -3.31 13.36 0.87
CA TRP A 166 -4.18 12.27 0.45
C TRP A 166 -3.83 11.80 -0.96
N PHE A 167 -3.54 12.74 -1.87
CA PHE A 167 -2.97 12.43 -3.19
C PHE A 167 -2.30 13.65 -3.82
N ILE A 168 -1.17 13.42 -4.49
CA ILE A 168 -0.47 14.43 -5.30
C ILE A 168 -0.45 13.91 -6.74
N ASP A 169 -0.93 14.70 -7.69
CA ASP A 169 -0.92 14.34 -9.11
C ASP A 169 0.49 14.28 -9.70
N ALA A 170 0.63 13.60 -10.83
CA ALA A 170 1.92 13.31 -11.44
C ALA A 170 2.69 14.58 -11.84
N HIS A 171 2.01 15.59 -12.39
CA HIS A 171 2.64 16.85 -12.77
C HIS A 171 3.18 17.58 -11.54
N THR A 172 2.33 17.77 -10.52
CA THR A 172 2.73 18.45 -9.29
C THR A 172 3.89 17.73 -8.59
N LEU A 173 3.84 16.40 -8.47
CA LEU A 173 4.90 15.63 -7.83
C LEU A 173 6.21 15.67 -8.62
N ALA A 174 6.15 15.58 -9.95
CA ALA A 174 7.32 15.71 -10.82
C ALA A 174 7.95 17.09 -10.67
N TYR A 175 7.15 18.15 -10.67
CA TYR A 175 7.64 19.53 -10.52
C TYR A 175 8.31 19.76 -9.16
N MET A 176 7.73 19.26 -8.05
CA MET A 176 8.36 19.29 -6.73
C MET A 176 9.72 18.57 -6.73
N TYR A 177 9.82 17.44 -7.42
CA TYR A 177 11.08 16.70 -7.53
C TYR A 177 12.11 17.46 -8.37
N GLU A 178 11.76 17.84 -9.59
CA GLU A 178 12.69 18.39 -10.58
C GLU A 178 13.23 19.75 -10.15
N LYS A 179 12.37 20.61 -9.58
CA LYS A 179 12.76 21.96 -9.17
C LYS A 179 13.28 22.05 -7.75
N TYR A 180 12.70 21.29 -6.81
CA TYR A 180 12.98 21.43 -5.37
C TYR A 180 13.69 20.23 -4.75
N GLY A 181 13.80 19.11 -5.46
CA GLY A 181 14.61 17.97 -5.04
C GLY A 181 14.04 17.20 -3.84
N ILE A 182 12.71 17.17 -3.68
CA ILE A 182 12.08 16.30 -2.67
C ILE A 182 12.52 14.85 -2.86
N VAL A 183 12.65 14.10 -1.77
CA VAL A 183 13.20 12.73 -1.78
C VAL A 183 12.19 11.66 -1.43
N ALA A 184 11.03 12.05 -0.90
CA ALA A 184 9.96 11.15 -0.48
C ALA A 184 8.59 11.81 -0.59
N SER A 185 7.57 11.00 -0.84
CA SER A 185 6.16 11.39 -0.74
C SER A 185 5.37 10.30 -0.01
N CYS A 186 4.15 10.61 0.41
CA CYS A 186 3.21 9.64 0.95
C CYS A 186 1.77 9.94 0.54
N ASN A 187 0.93 8.90 0.46
CA ASN A 187 -0.49 9.02 0.14
C ASN A 187 -1.37 8.00 0.90
N CYS A 188 -2.70 8.22 0.92
CA CYS A 188 -3.60 7.31 1.63
C CYS A 188 -3.71 5.96 0.94
N ARG A 189 -4.03 4.94 1.74
CA ARG A 189 -4.48 3.61 1.32
C ARG A 189 -5.59 3.63 0.25
N ASP A 190 -5.80 2.48 -0.37
CA ASP A 190 -6.96 2.26 -1.24
C ASP A 190 -8.26 2.41 -0.46
N GLN A 191 -9.24 3.05 -1.10
CA GLN A 191 -10.56 3.27 -0.56
C GLN A 191 -11.56 3.52 -1.69
N HIS A 192 -12.79 3.08 -1.48
CA HIS A 192 -13.87 3.26 -2.45
C HIS A 192 -15.02 4.07 -1.85
N GLY A 193 -15.23 5.28 -2.38
CA GLY A 193 -16.34 6.15 -1.97
C GLY A 193 -16.21 6.80 -0.58
N THR A 194 -15.02 6.81 0.01
CA THR A 194 -14.73 7.41 1.32
C THR A 194 -14.22 8.86 1.14
N ASP A 195 -14.66 9.79 1.99
CA ASP A 195 -14.20 11.21 2.03
C ASP A 195 -14.28 12.02 0.72
N GLY A 196 -15.06 11.55 -0.25
CA GLY A 196 -15.23 12.23 -1.54
C GLY A 196 -14.21 11.84 -2.60
N TYR A 197 -13.32 10.88 -2.35
CA TYR A 197 -12.35 10.41 -3.34
C TYR A 197 -12.19 8.89 -3.32
N THR A 198 -12.03 8.32 -4.51
CA THR A 198 -11.84 6.88 -4.73
C THR A 198 -10.42 6.63 -5.22
N PHE A 199 -9.69 5.78 -4.51
CA PHE A 199 -8.41 5.20 -4.90
C PHE A 199 -8.61 3.69 -4.96
N TRP A 200 -8.76 3.14 -6.15
CA TRP A 200 -9.12 1.73 -6.30
C TRP A 200 -8.24 1.00 -7.30
N GLY A 201 -7.48 0.02 -6.82
CA GLY A 201 -6.70 -0.85 -7.70
C GLY A 201 -5.21 -0.60 -7.70
N GLY A 202 -4.71 0.44 -7.04
CA GLY A 202 -3.30 0.86 -7.06
C GLY A 202 -2.37 0.01 -6.20
N TYR A 203 -1.10 0.41 -6.11
CA TYR A 203 -0.12 -0.29 -5.28
C TYR A 203 -0.59 -0.34 -3.81
N TRP A 204 -0.74 -1.55 -3.25
CA TRP A 204 -1.56 -1.73 -2.04
C TRP A 204 -0.91 -1.21 -0.75
N ASN A 205 0.36 -1.54 -0.49
CA ASN A 205 1.10 -1.13 0.71
C ASN A 205 2.60 -0.92 0.39
N GLN A 206 3.45 -0.54 1.36
CA GLN A 206 4.86 -0.18 1.18
C GLN A 206 5.03 1.08 0.31
N ALA A 207 5.93 1.05 -0.67
CA ALA A 207 6.23 2.21 -1.49
C ALA A 207 6.56 1.85 -2.94
N TYR A 208 6.31 2.79 -3.83
CA TYR A 208 6.53 2.65 -5.27
C TYR A 208 7.02 3.96 -5.88
N TYR A 209 7.78 3.88 -6.98
CA TYR A 209 7.95 5.01 -7.89
C TYR A 209 6.73 5.14 -8.80
N PRO A 210 6.06 6.30 -8.81
CA PRO A 210 4.90 6.55 -9.66
C PRO A 210 5.28 6.80 -11.12
N SER A 211 4.33 6.57 -12.03
CA SER A 211 4.42 7.01 -13.43
C SER A 211 4.35 8.54 -13.54
N LYS A 212 5.11 9.09 -14.50
CA LYS A 212 5.11 10.52 -14.88
C LYS A 212 3.77 11.02 -15.40
N VAL A 213 2.90 10.14 -15.89
CA VAL A 213 1.58 10.52 -16.41
C VAL A 213 0.43 10.11 -15.48
N ASN A 214 0.70 9.26 -14.48
CA ASN A 214 -0.31 8.83 -13.51
C ASN A 214 0.34 8.43 -12.18
N ALA A 215 0.26 9.31 -11.20
CA ALA A 215 0.91 9.10 -9.91
C ALA A 215 0.31 7.96 -9.07
N TYR A 216 -0.88 7.46 -9.44
CA TYR A 216 -1.51 6.34 -8.76
C TYR A 216 -0.98 4.98 -9.20
N MET A 217 -0.40 4.90 -10.41
CA MET A 217 0.20 3.69 -10.96
C MET A 217 1.72 3.70 -10.80
N PRO A 218 2.36 2.57 -10.47
CA PRO A 218 3.80 2.43 -10.54
C PRO A 218 4.32 2.62 -11.97
N ALA A 219 5.52 3.17 -12.09
CA ALA A 219 6.25 3.17 -13.35
C ALA A 219 6.84 1.79 -13.66
N GLN A 220 6.72 1.37 -14.92
CA GLN A 220 7.26 0.14 -15.48
C GLN A 220 8.63 0.34 -16.12
N THR A 221 9.14 1.57 -16.22
CA THR A 221 10.49 1.85 -16.68
C THR A 221 11.12 3.02 -15.92
N LYS A 222 12.45 3.08 -15.95
CA LYS A 222 13.19 4.20 -15.34
C LYS A 222 12.93 5.52 -16.05
N ALA A 223 12.58 5.47 -17.34
CA ALA A 223 12.23 6.65 -18.13
C ALA A 223 10.82 7.17 -17.77
N GLY A 224 9.88 6.26 -17.53
CA GLY A 224 8.50 6.56 -17.14
C GLY A 224 8.31 6.97 -15.68
N GLN A 225 9.33 6.78 -14.82
CA GLN A 225 9.18 7.05 -13.38
C GLN A 225 9.46 8.50 -12.98
N ILE A 226 8.68 9.01 -12.03
CA ILE A 226 9.11 10.11 -11.17
C ILE A 226 9.96 9.47 -10.06
N PRO A 227 11.25 9.82 -9.93
CA PRO A 227 12.19 9.13 -9.03
C PRO A 227 12.05 9.57 -7.55
N VAL A 228 10.80 9.71 -7.10
CA VAL A 228 10.39 9.99 -5.72
C VAL A 228 9.45 8.86 -5.29
N PRO A 229 9.82 8.03 -4.30
CA PRO A 229 8.95 6.98 -3.82
C PRO A 229 7.75 7.57 -3.07
N ILE A 230 6.57 7.02 -3.34
CA ILE A 230 5.34 7.29 -2.59
C ILE A 230 5.13 6.15 -1.59
N PHE A 231 5.13 6.45 -0.29
CA PHE A 231 4.82 5.51 0.79
C PHE A 231 3.31 5.49 1.11
N ARG A 232 2.71 4.30 1.22
CA ARG A 232 1.28 4.09 1.49
C ARG A 232 0.98 4.24 3.00
N MET A 233 0.10 5.17 3.36
CA MET A 233 -0.27 5.47 4.75
C MET A 233 -1.53 4.74 5.23
N LEU A 234 -1.82 4.88 6.52
CA LEU A 234 -3.06 4.43 7.19
C LEU A 234 -3.24 2.90 7.24
N GLY A 235 -2.14 2.17 7.50
CA GLY A 235 -2.04 0.71 7.50
C GLY A 235 -3.37 -0.06 7.52
N SER A 236 -3.82 -0.49 6.33
CA SER A 236 -5.10 -1.21 6.16
C SER A 236 -5.01 -2.62 6.72
N ASP A 237 -6.10 -3.10 7.34
CA ASP A 237 -6.24 -4.51 7.70
C ASP A 237 -6.04 -5.41 6.46
N PRO A 238 -5.01 -6.28 6.42
CA PRO A 238 -4.72 -7.09 5.26
C PRO A 238 -5.82 -8.11 4.94
N ILE A 239 -6.64 -8.48 5.92
CA ILE A 239 -7.69 -9.49 5.81
C ILE A 239 -9.04 -8.83 5.53
N TYR A 240 -9.50 -7.94 6.40
CA TYR A 240 -10.90 -7.51 6.44
C TYR A 240 -11.20 -6.19 5.72
N GLN A 241 -10.21 -5.30 5.53
CA GLN A 241 -10.44 -3.99 4.91
C GLN A 241 -11.03 -4.11 3.50
N TYR A 242 -10.58 -5.08 2.70
CA TYR A 242 -10.99 -5.16 1.30
C TYR A 242 -12.50 -5.39 1.14
N ASP A 243 -13.06 -6.36 1.88
CA ASP A 243 -14.46 -6.78 1.77
C ASP A 243 -15.41 -6.00 2.72
N THR A 244 -14.93 -4.98 3.45
CA THR A 244 -15.74 -4.27 4.43
C THR A 244 -16.81 -3.39 3.78
N SER A 245 -18.05 -3.48 4.27
CA SER A 245 -19.21 -2.72 3.76
C SER A 245 -19.48 -2.90 2.25
N LEU A 246 -19.51 -4.14 1.74
CA LEU A 246 -19.88 -4.41 0.34
C LEU A 246 -21.19 -3.73 -0.08
N ASN A 247 -21.18 -3.03 -1.22
CA ASN A 247 -22.28 -2.21 -1.79
C ASN A 247 -22.63 -0.92 -1.02
N SER A 248 -21.70 -0.41 -0.21
CA SER A 248 -21.74 0.90 0.46
C SER A 248 -20.40 1.61 0.19
N PRO A 249 -20.21 2.90 0.54
CA PRO A 249 -18.85 3.40 0.81
C PRO A 249 -18.08 2.40 1.67
N GLN A 250 -16.84 2.12 1.28
CA GLN A 250 -16.02 1.14 1.98
C GLN A 250 -15.80 1.62 3.42
N GLY A 251 -16.03 0.71 4.37
CA GLY A 251 -15.69 0.94 5.77
C GLY A 251 -14.18 1.11 5.97
N VAL A 252 -13.79 1.49 7.19
CA VAL A 252 -12.41 1.80 7.54
C VAL A 252 -11.97 0.89 8.69
N ILE A 253 -10.96 0.06 8.44
CA ILE A 253 -10.27 -0.81 9.40
C ILE A 253 -8.77 -0.57 9.21
N THR A 254 -8.25 0.39 9.96
CA THR A 254 -6.90 0.93 9.76
C THR A 254 -6.16 1.06 11.08
N LEU A 255 -4.84 1.22 10.97
CA LEU A 255 -3.96 1.52 12.10
C LEU A 255 -4.06 2.97 12.60
N GLU A 256 -4.92 3.80 12.03
CA GLU A 256 -5.16 5.16 12.52
C GLU A 256 -5.53 5.13 14.01
N PRO A 257 -4.83 5.86 14.90
CA PRO A 257 -5.16 5.94 16.33
C PRO A 257 -6.62 6.27 16.65
N ALA A 258 -7.32 6.96 15.75
CA ALA A 258 -8.75 7.31 15.88
C ALA A 258 -9.72 6.23 15.35
N CYS A 259 -9.23 5.12 14.79
CA CYS A 259 -10.04 4.06 14.19
C CYS A 259 -10.54 3.09 15.26
N SER A 260 -11.84 3.18 15.57
CA SER A 260 -12.45 2.39 16.65
C SER A 260 -12.54 0.91 16.30
N GLY A 261 -12.04 0.07 17.21
CA GLY A 261 -11.99 -1.38 17.06
C GLY A 261 -10.77 -1.88 16.28
N ALA A 262 -9.93 -0.98 15.77
CA ALA A 262 -8.69 -1.31 15.04
C ALA A 262 -7.49 -0.55 15.64
N GLY A 263 -7.11 0.60 15.09
CA GLY A 263 -5.94 1.37 15.54
C GLY A 263 -6.02 1.89 16.98
N ASP A 264 -7.20 1.95 17.59
CA ASP A 264 -7.38 2.24 19.02
C ASP A 264 -7.38 1.00 19.94
N ASN A 265 -7.29 -0.20 19.36
CA ASN A 265 -7.44 -1.47 20.06
C ASN A 265 -6.11 -2.20 20.19
N GLN A 266 -5.65 -2.41 21.43
CA GLN A 266 -4.37 -3.06 21.71
C GLN A 266 -4.20 -4.43 21.04
N LYS A 267 -5.22 -5.30 21.14
CA LYS A 267 -5.17 -6.65 20.57
C LYS A 267 -5.02 -6.62 19.05
N TRP A 268 -5.74 -5.71 18.38
CA TRP A 268 -5.65 -5.52 16.93
C TRP A 268 -4.29 -4.94 16.53
N VAL A 269 -3.79 -3.91 17.22
CA VAL A 269 -2.48 -3.29 16.93
C VAL A 269 -1.33 -4.29 17.09
N GLU A 270 -1.31 -5.06 18.17
CA GLU A 270 -0.28 -6.08 18.41
C GLU A 270 -0.32 -7.19 17.35
N TRP A 271 -1.51 -7.59 16.92
CA TRP A 271 -1.69 -8.52 15.80
C TRP A 271 -1.18 -7.92 14.48
N TYR A 272 -1.53 -6.67 14.19
CA TYR A 272 -1.12 -5.97 12.98
C TYR A 272 0.40 -5.89 12.89
N PHE A 273 1.07 -5.45 13.97
CA PHE A 273 2.53 -5.36 14.03
C PHE A 273 3.19 -6.73 13.87
N ARG A 274 2.64 -7.76 14.51
CA ARG A 274 3.12 -9.14 14.34
C ARG A 274 3.02 -9.57 12.88
N THR A 275 1.88 -9.35 12.25
CA THR A 275 1.64 -9.66 10.83
C THR A 275 2.62 -8.92 9.91
N MET A 276 2.83 -7.63 10.16
CA MET A 276 3.69 -6.79 9.32
C MET A 276 5.18 -7.02 9.51
N PHE A 277 5.64 -7.51 10.67
CA PHE A 277 7.07 -7.46 10.99
C PHE A 277 7.71 -8.80 11.34
N THR A 278 6.96 -9.83 11.74
CA THR A 278 7.55 -11.15 12.07
C THR A 278 7.46 -12.18 10.96
N LYS A 279 6.68 -11.89 9.91
CA LYS A 279 6.55 -12.76 8.74
C LYS A 279 7.72 -12.56 7.77
N PRO A 280 7.94 -13.48 6.82
CA PRO A 280 8.81 -13.24 5.67
C PRO A 280 8.48 -11.91 4.99
N SER A 281 9.46 -11.38 4.26
CA SER A 281 9.32 -10.12 3.54
C SER A 281 10.18 -10.21 2.31
N LEU A 282 9.59 -9.85 1.18
CA LEU A 282 10.23 -9.91 -0.12
C LEU A 282 11.35 -8.86 -0.24
N ALA A 283 11.00 -7.57 -0.35
CA ALA A 283 11.96 -6.48 -0.41
C ALA A 283 12.08 -5.71 0.90
N PHE A 284 10.94 -5.38 1.54
CA PHE A 284 10.86 -4.76 2.86
C PHE A 284 9.40 -4.76 3.34
N ASN A 285 9.21 -4.61 4.64
CA ASN A 285 7.89 -4.33 5.21
C ASN A 285 7.88 -2.93 5.79
N TYR A 286 6.69 -2.32 5.73
CA TYR A 286 6.49 -0.92 6.04
C TYR A 286 5.19 -0.74 6.80
N VAL A 287 5.20 0.12 7.81
CA VAL A 287 4.01 0.60 8.50
C VAL A 287 4.13 2.10 8.73
N HIS A 288 3.05 2.80 8.47
CA HIS A 288 2.85 4.18 8.92
C HIS A 288 2.05 4.17 10.23
N VAL A 289 2.57 4.85 11.24
CA VAL A 289 1.84 5.22 12.46
C VAL A 289 1.82 6.75 12.60
N GLY A 290 0.98 7.27 13.47
CA GLY A 290 0.76 8.71 13.62
C GLY A 290 -0.62 9.11 13.11
N GLN A 291 -0.97 10.37 13.29
CA GLN A 291 -2.32 10.85 13.01
C GLN A 291 -2.32 12.35 12.72
N GLU A 292 -3.26 12.79 11.90
CA GLU A 292 -3.59 14.22 11.78
C GLU A 292 -4.07 14.82 13.09
N ASN A 293 -3.65 16.06 13.34
CA ASN A 293 -4.11 16.81 14.51
C ASN A 293 -5.60 17.17 14.44
N SER A 294 -6.22 17.11 13.26
CA SER A 294 -7.66 17.33 13.06
C SER A 294 -8.55 16.37 13.84
N PHE A 295 -8.06 15.20 14.27
CA PHE A 295 -8.81 14.32 15.17
C PHE A 295 -8.79 14.79 16.63
N THR A 296 -7.87 15.67 17.00
CA THR A 296 -7.52 16.10 18.37
C THR A 296 -7.00 15.00 19.29
N TRP A 297 -6.25 15.42 20.32
CA TRP A 297 -5.69 14.54 21.34
C TRP A 297 -6.75 13.64 21.98
N LYS A 298 -7.89 14.21 22.35
CA LYS A 298 -9.00 13.50 23.01
C LYS A 298 -9.43 12.25 22.24
N ARG A 299 -9.41 12.30 20.91
CA ARG A 299 -9.83 11.18 20.07
C ARG A 299 -8.72 10.17 19.80
N ILE A 300 -7.48 10.62 19.76
CA ILE A 300 -6.34 9.79 19.35
C ILE A 300 -5.60 9.17 20.54
N GLU A 301 -5.75 9.74 21.74
CA GLU A 301 -4.96 9.41 22.93
C GLU A 301 -4.94 7.91 23.23
N GLN A 302 -6.07 7.23 23.13
CA GLN A 302 -6.16 5.78 23.38
C GLN A 302 -5.28 4.99 22.40
N GLY A 303 -5.49 5.16 21.08
CA GLY A 303 -4.69 4.47 20.07
C GLY A 303 -3.23 4.88 20.08
N TRP A 304 -2.96 6.17 20.35
CA TRP A 304 -1.60 6.69 20.50
C TRP A 304 -0.84 6.00 21.64
N ASN A 305 -1.48 5.87 22.80
CA ASN A 305 -0.91 5.22 23.99
C ASN A 305 -0.77 3.70 23.86
N VAL A 306 -1.38 3.09 22.84
CA VAL A 306 -1.12 1.70 22.45
C VAL A 306 0.07 1.63 21.49
N GLN A 307 0.02 2.42 20.42
CA GLN A 307 0.93 2.28 19.29
C GLN A 307 2.35 2.78 19.61
N ILE A 308 2.48 3.97 20.18
CA ILE A 308 3.80 4.61 20.34
C ILE A 308 4.70 3.85 21.33
N PRO A 309 4.21 3.40 22.51
CA PRO A 309 5.01 2.55 23.38
C PRO A 309 5.44 1.23 22.71
N LEU A 310 4.56 0.62 21.92
CA LEU A 310 4.87 -0.62 21.20
C LEU A 310 5.96 -0.41 20.14
N VAL A 311 5.89 0.69 19.38
CA VAL A 311 6.95 1.09 18.43
C VAL A 311 8.28 1.29 19.15
N ALA A 312 8.29 2.02 20.26
CA ALA A 312 9.49 2.25 21.06
C ALA A 312 10.11 0.93 21.55
N GLN A 313 9.28 0.02 22.06
CA GLN A 313 9.71 -1.31 22.49
C GLN A 313 10.35 -2.08 21.34
N TRP A 314 9.68 -2.18 20.19
CA TRP A 314 10.16 -2.99 19.07
C TRP A 314 11.43 -2.42 18.44
N ARG A 315 11.58 -1.10 18.42
CA ARG A 315 12.82 -0.43 18.04
C ARG A 315 13.95 -0.82 18.99
N ASN A 316 13.72 -0.74 20.31
CA ASN A 316 14.73 -1.06 21.32
C ASN A 316 15.13 -2.56 21.29
N GLU A 317 14.20 -3.43 20.90
CA GLU A 317 14.45 -4.87 20.65
C GLU A 317 15.16 -5.14 19.31
N GLY A 318 15.42 -4.12 18.48
CA GLY A 318 16.04 -4.27 17.17
C GLY A 318 15.14 -4.91 16.10
N ARG A 319 13.82 -4.96 16.33
CA ARG A 319 12.84 -5.62 15.45
C ARG A 319 12.36 -4.72 14.31
N VAL A 320 12.41 -3.40 14.52
CA VAL A 320 12.03 -2.39 13.51
C VAL A 320 13.05 -1.25 13.48
N ARG A 321 13.18 -0.63 12.32
CA ARG A 321 13.78 0.70 12.13
C ARG A 321 12.67 1.73 12.22
N VAL A 322 12.83 2.74 13.05
CA VAL A 322 11.94 3.90 13.09
C VAL A 322 12.66 5.02 12.38
N GLU A 323 12.07 5.54 11.32
CA GLU A 323 12.71 6.49 10.42
C GLU A 323 11.77 7.67 10.14
N THR A 324 12.34 8.81 9.79
CA THR A 324 11.61 9.87 9.10
C THR A 324 11.25 9.44 7.68
N LEU A 325 10.26 10.09 7.08
CA LEU A 325 9.86 9.84 5.70
C LEU A 325 11.01 10.14 4.73
N ALA A 326 11.80 11.19 4.96
CA ALA A 326 12.98 11.49 4.13
C ALA A 326 14.06 10.41 4.21
N GLU A 327 14.32 9.84 5.40
CA GLU A 327 15.27 8.73 5.56
C GLU A 327 14.81 7.50 4.80
N SER A 328 13.52 7.13 4.93
CA SER A 328 12.92 6.04 4.16
C SER A 328 13.03 6.28 2.66
N GLY A 329 12.73 7.49 2.18
CA GLY A 329 12.83 7.82 0.75
C GLY A 329 14.26 7.78 0.22
N ALA A 330 15.22 8.32 0.98
CA ALA A 330 16.63 8.25 0.64
C ALA A 330 17.14 6.80 0.61
N TRP A 331 16.75 5.99 1.59
CA TRP A 331 17.04 4.56 1.63
C TRP A 331 16.45 3.84 0.42
N PHE A 332 15.17 4.05 0.12
CA PHE A 332 14.50 3.39 -1.01
C PHE A 332 15.20 3.72 -2.33
N ARG A 333 15.53 5.01 -2.55
CA ARG A 333 16.26 5.48 -3.74
C ARG A 333 17.65 4.92 -3.88
N LYS A 334 18.34 4.70 -2.76
CA LYS A 334 19.66 4.07 -2.76
C LYS A 334 19.61 2.59 -3.12
N ASN A 335 18.56 1.87 -2.72
CA ASN A 335 18.49 0.41 -2.84
C ASN A 335 17.73 -0.07 -4.08
N PHE A 336 16.82 0.74 -4.62
CA PHE A 336 15.95 0.33 -5.71
C PHE A 336 15.98 1.32 -6.87
N SER A 337 16.40 0.85 -8.04
CA SER A 337 16.39 1.65 -9.28
C SER A 337 15.00 1.78 -9.90
N LEU A 338 14.11 0.85 -9.57
CA LEU A 338 12.71 0.69 -9.98
C LEU A 338 11.93 0.16 -8.78
N THR A 339 10.61 0.28 -8.80
CA THR A 339 9.75 -0.25 -7.73
C THR A 339 9.98 -1.77 -7.57
N PRO A 340 10.45 -2.25 -6.39
CA PRO A 340 10.65 -3.67 -6.17
C PRO A 340 9.31 -4.37 -5.95
N ALA A 341 9.27 -5.69 -6.13
CA ALA A 341 8.12 -6.46 -5.67
C ALA A 341 8.08 -6.47 -4.13
N THR A 342 6.87 -6.39 -3.55
CA THR A 342 6.63 -6.48 -2.11
C THR A 342 5.47 -7.41 -1.81
N ALA A 343 5.41 -7.93 -0.58
CA ALA A 343 4.32 -8.77 -0.14
C ALA A 343 3.92 -8.50 1.31
N VAL A 344 2.68 -8.83 1.64
CA VAL A 344 2.17 -8.87 3.02
C VAL A 344 1.35 -10.13 3.20
N THR A 345 1.72 -10.90 4.21
CA THR A 345 1.16 -12.23 4.47
C THR A 345 0.52 -12.27 5.85
N ALA A 346 -0.81 -12.36 5.90
CA ALA A 346 -1.59 -12.58 7.11
C ALA A 346 -2.23 -13.97 7.05
N MET A 347 -1.92 -14.87 7.98
CA MET A 347 -2.46 -16.24 7.96
C MET A 347 -3.38 -16.58 9.14
N LEU A 348 -3.47 -15.65 10.08
CA LEU A 348 -4.35 -15.70 11.25
C LEU A 348 -4.87 -14.29 11.45
N ASP A 349 -6.12 -14.15 11.88
CA ASP A 349 -6.66 -12.86 12.29
C ASP A 349 -6.27 -12.50 13.73
N GLN A 350 -6.74 -11.36 14.24
CA GLN A 350 -6.48 -10.88 15.59
C GLN A 350 -7.00 -11.83 16.68
N ASN A 351 -7.96 -12.70 16.38
CA ASN A 351 -8.50 -13.71 17.28
C ASN A 351 -7.91 -15.11 17.05
N ASP A 352 -6.81 -15.19 16.30
CA ASP A 352 -6.15 -16.42 15.89
C ASP A 352 -7.05 -17.37 15.06
N ASN A 353 -8.10 -16.84 14.42
CA ASN A 353 -8.89 -17.59 13.47
C ASN A 353 -8.06 -17.86 12.20
N PRO A 354 -8.18 -19.04 11.57
CA PRO A 354 -7.43 -19.41 10.37
C PRO A 354 -8.01 -18.76 9.10
N VAL A 355 -7.98 -17.43 9.05
CA VAL A 355 -8.34 -16.61 7.90
C VAL A 355 -7.05 -16.08 7.29
N GLY A 356 -6.78 -16.44 6.04
CA GLY A 356 -5.55 -16.11 5.33
C GLY A 356 -5.76 -15.06 4.25
N SER A 357 -4.89 -14.06 4.19
CA SER A 357 -4.80 -13.11 3.09
C SER A 357 -3.34 -12.83 2.74
N VAL A 358 -3.01 -12.95 1.46
CA VAL A 358 -1.66 -12.70 0.95
C VAL A 358 -1.76 -11.68 -0.17
N TRP A 359 -1.16 -10.52 0.06
CA TRP A 359 -1.00 -9.46 -0.93
C TRP A 359 0.38 -9.56 -1.56
N PHE A 360 0.43 -9.51 -2.89
CA PHE A 360 1.65 -9.32 -3.66
C PHE A 360 1.49 -8.06 -4.51
N ASN A 361 2.52 -7.23 -4.53
CA ASN A 361 2.60 -6.04 -5.37
C ASN A 361 3.89 -6.08 -6.17
N SER A 362 3.80 -5.62 -7.41
CA SER A 362 4.93 -5.34 -8.28
C SER A 362 4.66 -4.03 -9.02
N ARG A 363 5.59 -3.59 -9.84
CA ARG A 363 5.35 -2.44 -10.72
C ARG A 363 4.42 -2.72 -11.90
N CYS A 364 4.07 -3.98 -12.15
CA CYS A 364 3.20 -4.36 -13.27
C CYS A 364 1.78 -4.71 -12.83
N TYR A 365 1.61 -5.24 -11.61
CA TYR A 365 0.31 -5.62 -11.08
C TYR A 365 0.32 -5.80 -9.57
N ARG A 366 -0.87 -5.89 -8.98
CA ARG A 366 -1.10 -6.43 -7.65
C ARG A 366 -2.03 -7.63 -7.70
N VAL A 367 -1.95 -8.47 -6.68
CA VAL A 367 -2.89 -9.58 -6.48
C VAL A 367 -3.14 -9.81 -4.99
N ASN A 368 -4.38 -10.15 -4.66
CA ASN A 368 -4.73 -10.70 -3.35
C ASN A 368 -5.30 -12.12 -3.45
N MET A 369 -4.69 -13.01 -2.68
CA MET A 369 -5.11 -14.38 -2.46
C MET A 369 -5.74 -14.52 -1.08
N MET A 370 -6.94 -15.09 -1.00
CA MET A 370 -7.73 -15.20 0.22
C MET A 370 -8.07 -16.66 0.51
N TRP A 371 -7.86 -17.08 1.77
CA TRP A 371 -8.25 -18.37 2.31
C TRP A 371 -9.21 -18.20 3.49
N VAL A 372 -10.42 -18.76 3.38
CA VAL A 372 -11.44 -18.70 4.44
C VAL A 372 -12.05 -20.11 4.58
N HIS A 373 -11.94 -20.75 5.75
CA HIS A 373 -12.49 -22.09 5.98
C HIS A 373 -12.08 -23.16 4.91
N ASN A 374 -10.81 -23.15 4.48
CA ASN A 374 -10.26 -23.96 3.38
C ASN A 374 -10.81 -23.64 1.97
N GLU A 375 -11.60 -22.58 1.82
CA GLU A 375 -11.97 -22.05 0.51
C GLU A 375 -10.92 -21.05 0.04
N PHE A 376 -10.66 -21.03 -1.25
CA PHE A 376 -9.64 -20.19 -1.86
C PHE A 376 -10.22 -19.37 -3.00
N ARG A 377 -9.90 -18.08 -3.02
CA ARG A 377 -10.12 -17.22 -4.18
C ARG A 377 -9.00 -16.21 -4.32
N PHE A 378 -8.65 -15.89 -5.57
CA PHE A 378 -8.14 -14.55 -5.83
C PHE A 378 -9.32 -13.59 -5.75
N ARG A 379 -9.26 -12.65 -4.82
CA ARG A 379 -10.30 -11.61 -4.69
C ARG A 379 -9.90 -10.30 -5.37
N ASP A 380 -8.63 -10.13 -5.72
CA ASP A 380 -8.14 -8.91 -6.38
C ASP A 380 -7.01 -9.28 -7.34
N ILE A 381 -7.09 -8.81 -8.59
CA ILE A 381 -5.99 -8.78 -9.57
C ILE A 381 -6.16 -7.50 -10.38
N HIS A 382 -5.26 -6.54 -10.18
CA HIS A 382 -5.24 -5.28 -10.91
C HIS A 382 -3.90 -5.10 -11.61
N LEU A 383 -3.94 -4.68 -12.88
CA LEU A 383 -2.78 -4.43 -13.73
C LEU A 383 -2.49 -2.93 -13.83
N PHE A 384 -1.22 -2.61 -14.08
CA PHE A 384 -0.70 -1.25 -14.23
C PHE A 384 -0.18 -1.05 -15.65
N ASP A 385 -0.35 0.16 -16.17
CA ASP A 385 0.22 0.58 -17.46
C ASP A 385 0.74 2.01 -17.31
N GLU A 386 2.06 2.16 -17.40
CA GLU A 386 2.70 3.46 -17.18
C GLU A 386 2.39 4.48 -18.28
N ARG A 387 1.77 4.08 -19.39
CA ARG A 387 1.40 4.94 -20.53
C ARG A 387 0.03 5.58 -20.37
N VAL A 388 -0.75 5.13 -19.39
CA VAL A 388 -2.12 5.61 -19.18
C VAL A 388 -2.09 6.90 -18.39
N GLU A 389 -2.53 7.98 -19.03
CA GLU A 389 -2.65 9.28 -18.37
C GLU A 389 -3.74 9.24 -17.30
N SER A 390 -3.48 9.90 -16.17
CA SER A 390 -4.53 10.21 -15.20
C SER A 390 -5.55 11.16 -15.84
N ASP A 391 -6.84 10.98 -15.55
CA ASP A 391 -7.91 11.92 -15.93
C ASP A 391 -7.63 13.37 -15.51
N TYR A 392 -6.77 13.56 -14.50
CA TYR A 392 -6.41 14.85 -13.93
C TYR A 392 -5.01 15.34 -14.32
N LEU A 393 -4.32 14.64 -15.23
CA LEU A 393 -2.99 15.03 -15.69
C LEU A 393 -3.05 16.41 -16.33
N ASN A 394 -3.81 16.53 -17.42
CA ASN A 394 -3.89 17.76 -18.23
C ASN A 394 -5.16 18.58 -17.96
N THR A 395 -6.18 18.00 -17.33
CA THR A 395 -7.49 18.65 -17.12
C THR A 395 -7.78 18.83 -15.63
N PRO A 396 -8.14 20.04 -15.17
CA PRO A 396 -8.54 20.24 -13.79
C PRO A 396 -9.80 19.45 -13.42
N CYS A 397 -9.81 18.86 -12.22
CA CYS A 397 -11.02 18.30 -11.63
C CYS A 397 -12.01 19.43 -11.35
N THR A 398 -13.19 19.36 -11.94
CA THR A 398 -14.26 20.36 -11.76
C THR A 398 -15.30 19.94 -10.73
N THR A 399 -15.23 18.71 -10.23
CA THR A 399 -16.22 18.15 -9.30
C THR A 399 -15.65 18.01 -7.89
N ASN A 400 -16.53 17.90 -6.90
CA ASN A 400 -16.12 17.69 -5.50
C ASN A 400 -15.44 16.33 -5.27
N LYS A 401 -15.48 15.43 -6.26
CA LYS A 401 -14.93 14.08 -6.19
C LYS A 401 -13.83 13.85 -7.20
N CYS A 402 -12.91 12.97 -6.86
CA CYS A 402 -11.95 12.42 -7.81
C CYS A 402 -11.86 10.90 -7.69
N GLU A 403 -11.52 10.25 -8.80
CA GLU A 403 -11.40 8.80 -8.86
C GLU A 403 -10.12 8.45 -9.59
N PHE A 404 -9.26 7.70 -8.92
CA PHE A 404 -8.05 7.10 -9.47
C PHE A 404 -8.24 5.60 -9.44
N ILE A 405 -8.21 5.00 -10.62
CA ILE A 405 -8.44 3.58 -10.77
C ILE A 405 -7.38 2.93 -11.65
N THR A 406 -7.23 1.63 -11.52
CA THR A 406 -6.36 0.82 -12.38
C THR A 406 -7.18 -0.23 -13.14
N PHE A 407 -6.54 -1.24 -13.73
CA PHE A 407 -7.18 -2.18 -14.64
C PHE A 407 -7.51 -3.52 -13.98
N PRO A 408 -8.77 -3.78 -13.62
CA PRO A 408 -9.14 -5.02 -12.96
C PRO A 408 -9.21 -6.19 -13.96
N LEU A 409 -8.47 -7.26 -13.68
CA LEU A 409 -8.78 -8.60 -14.16
C LEU A 409 -9.71 -9.33 -13.17
N VAL A 410 -9.52 -9.07 -11.86
CA VAL A 410 -10.39 -9.55 -10.78
C VAL A 410 -10.64 -8.39 -9.81
N ASP A 411 -11.90 -8.00 -9.64
CA ASP A 411 -12.32 -7.02 -8.63
C ASP A 411 -13.42 -7.62 -7.75
N GLY A 412 -12.98 -8.29 -6.68
CA GLY A 412 -13.87 -8.96 -5.75
C GLY A 412 -14.75 -8.00 -4.96
N TYR A 413 -14.39 -6.72 -4.82
CA TYR A 413 -15.21 -5.77 -4.08
C TYR A 413 -16.36 -5.25 -4.96
N LEU A 414 -16.05 -4.70 -6.13
CA LEU A 414 -17.05 -4.09 -7.01
C LEU A 414 -17.93 -5.12 -7.70
N TRP A 415 -17.42 -6.33 -7.94
CA TRP A 415 -18.18 -7.39 -8.62
C TRP A 415 -18.94 -8.31 -7.65
N SER A 416 -18.86 -8.09 -6.35
CA SER A 416 -19.67 -8.81 -5.34
C SER A 416 -21.03 -8.16 -5.10
N SER A 417 -21.95 -8.93 -4.50
CA SER A 417 -23.16 -8.46 -3.84
C SER A 417 -23.12 -8.82 -2.36
N THR A 418 -24.14 -8.45 -1.58
CA THR A 418 -24.26 -8.89 -0.18
C THR A 418 -24.52 -10.38 -0.02
N SER A 419 -24.92 -11.07 -1.09
CA SER A 419 -25.22 -12.51 -1.10
C SER A 419 -24.25 -13.33 -1.94
N TRP A 420 -23.33 -12.69 -2.66
CA TRP A 420 -22.37 -13.38 -3.53
C TRP A 420 -21.02 -12.69 -3.56
N TRP A 421 -19.97 -13.45 -3.25
CA TRP A 421 -18.60 -12.99 -3.28
C TRP A 421 -17.92 -13.34 -4.61
N ALA A 422 -17.66 -12.32 -5.42
CA ALA A 422 -16.92 -12.46 -6.68
C ALA A 422 -15.46 -12.86 -6.43
N GLY A 423 -14.86 -13.51 -7.43
CA GLY A 423 -13.45 -13.90 -7.39
C GLY A 423 -13.12 -15.03 -8.33
N LEU A 424 -11.83 -15.21 -8.57
CA LEU A 424 -11.26 -16.29 -9.39
C LEU A 424 -10.95 -17.48 -8.49
N ARG A 425 -11.62 -18.61 -8.73
CA ARG A 425 -11.55 -19.82 -7.90
C ARG A 425 -10.92 -20.98 -8.65
N LEU A 426 -10.34 -21.92 -7.91
CA LEU A 426 -9.94 -23.21 -8.45
C LEU A 426 -11.18 -24.13 -8.51
N VAL A 427 -11.48 -24.69 -9.68
CA VAL A 427 -12.65 -25.56 -9.87
C VAL A 427 -12.28 -26.85 -10.61
N GLU A 428 -13.02 -27.90 -10.34
CA GLU A 428 -13.14 -29.08 -11.20
C GLU A 428 -14.25 -28.84 -12.22
N ILE A 429 -13.98 -29.12 -13.49
CA ILE A 429 -14.95 -29.09 -14.58
C ILE A 429 -15.53 -30.49 -14.76
N MET A 430 -16.83 -30.60 -14.53
CA MET A 430 -17.59 -31.84 -14.64
C MET A 430 -17.89 -32.18 -16.12
N PRO A 431 -18.20 -33.46 -16.45
CA PRO A 431 -18.50 -33.86 -17.82
C PRO A 431 -19.70 -33.14 -18.47
N ASP A 432 -20.64 -32.63 -17.67
CA ASP A 432 -21.81 -31.87 -18.13
C ASP A 432 -21.50 -30.37 -18.33
N GLY A 433 -20.24 -29.94 -18.12
CA GLY A 433 -19.79 -28.56 -18.24
C GLY A 433 -19.98 -27.70 -16.99
N SER A 434 -20.66 -28.21 -15.96
CA SER A 434 -20.76 -27.57 -14.65
C SER A 434 -19.41 -27.57 -13.92
N SER A 435 -19.27 -26.73 -12.91
CA SER A 435 -18.05 -26.61 -12.11
C SER A 435 -18.32 -26.89 -10.63
N ARG A 436 -17.33 -27.47 -9.95
CA ARG A 436 -17.31 -27.64 -8.50
C ARG A 436 -16.05 -27.03 -7.93
N GLU A 437 -16.18 -26.18 -6.92
CA GLU A 437 -15.03 -25.56 -6.26
C GLU A 437 -14.11 -26.61 -5.62
N ILE A 438 -12.82 -26.52 -5.92
CA ILE A 438 -11.76 -27.27 -5.26
C ILE A 438 -11.34 -26.44 -4.05
N LYS A 439 -11.34 -27.08 -2.87
CA LYS A 439 -11.02 -26.44 -1.59
C LYS A 439 -9.58 -26.79 -1.18
N PRO A 440 -8.57 -26.03 -1.66
CA PRO A 440 -7.21 -26.28 -1.24
C PRO A 440 -7.07 -25.99 0.26
N GLY A 441 -6.29 -26.82 0.95
CA GLY A 441 -5.95 -26.56 2.34
C GLY A 441 -5.17 -25.26 2.53
N ARG A 442 -4.81 -24.97 3.78
CA ARG A 442 -4.03 -23.78 4.13
C ARG A 442 -2.69 -23.74 3.36
N PRO A 443 -2.28 -22.58 2.81
CA PRO A 443 -1.03 -22.46 2.10
C PRO A 443 0.17 -22.44 3.05
N THR A 444 1.30 -22.95 2.55
CA THR A 444 2.63 -22.53 2.95
C THR A 444 3.07 -21.39 2.04
N ILE A 445 3.56 -20.29 2.63
CA ILE A 445 4.01 -19.10 1.88
C ILE A 445 5.53 -19.01 1.95
N THR A 446 6.16 -18.88 0.78
CA THR A 446 7.60 -18.68 0.63
C THR A 446 7.85 -17.38 -0.13
N GLU A 447 8.66 -16.49 0.44
CA GLU A 447 9.07 -15.22 -0.16
C GLU A 447 10.55 -15.34 -0.55
N GLY A 448 10.81 -15.41 -1.87
CA GLY A 448 12.15 -15.44 -2.45
C GLY A 448 12.74 -14.03 -2.62
N CYS A 449 13.76 -13.88 -3.46
CA CYS A 449 14.33 -12.56 -3.72
C CYS A 449 13.38 -11.66 -4.54
N ASN A 450 12.70 -12.22 -5.56
CA ASN A 450 11.86 -11.48 -6.50
C ASN A 450 10.52 -12.19 -6.80
N GLU A 451 10.18 -13.24 -6.07
CA GLU A 451 8.96 -14.02 -6.28
C GLU A 451 8.33 -14.48 -4.97
N LEU A 452 7.00 -14.53 -4.95
CA LEU A 452 6.22 -15.10 -3.87
C LEU A 452 5.59 -16.40 -4.35
N THR A 453 5.72 -17.47 -3.57
CA THR A 453 5.11 -18.77 -3.83
C THR A 453 4.13 -19.13 -2.72
N ALA A 454 2.93 -19.57 -3.09
CA ALA A 454 1.95 -20.17 -2.20
C ALA A 454 1.69 -21.62 -2.62
N GLU A 455 1.85 -22.57 -1.70
CA GLU A 455 1.66 -24.00 -1.94
C GLU A 455 0.63 -24.59 -0.98
N CYS A 456 -0.40 -25.23 -1.51
CA CYS A 456 -1.50 -25.85 -0.77
C CYS A 456 -1.70 -27.30 -1.21
N HIS A 457 -1.95 -28.19 -0.25
CA HIS A 457 -2.39 -29.55 -0.56
C HIS A 457 -3.91 -29.61 -0.78
N ALA A 458 -4.34 -30.31 -1.82
CA ALA A 458 -5.74 -30.68 -2.04
C ALA A 458 -5.85 -32.16 -2.44
N LYS A 459 -7.04 -32.75 -2.29
CA LYS A 459 -7.24 -34.19 -2.64
C LYS A 459 -7.06 -34.41 -4.14
N GLU A 460 -7.44 -33.40 -4.91
CA GLU A 460 -7.48 -33.32 -6.37
C GLU A 460 -6.09 -33.03 -6.98
N GLY A 461 -5.12 -32.59 -6.18
CA GLY A 461 -3.76 -32.25 -6.61
C GLY A 461 -3.20 -31.08 -5.79
N ASP A 462 -1.88 -30.89 -5.83
CA ASP A 462 -1.22 -29.85 -5.04
C ASP A 462 -1.22 -28.53 -5.80
N LEU A 463 -1.91 -27.52 -5.26
CA LEU A 463 -1.98 -26.18 -5.83
C LEU A 463 -0.69 -25.42 -5.53
N LYS A 464 -0.08 -24.86 -6.57
CA LYS A 464 1.05 -23.94 -6.48
C LYS A 464 0.77 -22.66 -7.24
N ILE A 465 0.90 -21.53 -6.57
CA ILE A 465 0.77 -20.18 -7.13
C ILE A 465 2.12 -19.49 -7.03
N VAL A 466 2.60 -18.92 -8.14
CA VAL A 466 3.86 -18.19 -8.19
C VAL A 466 3.60 -16.79 -8.75
N CYS A 467 3.88 -15.77 -7.93
CA CYS A 467 3.81 -14.36 -8.29
C CYS A 467 5.22 -13.84 -8.57
N LYS A 468 5.46 -13.35 -9.79
CA LYS A 468 6.72 -12.70 -10.21
C LYS A 468 6.40 -11.29 -10.68
N GLU A 469 7.41 -10.44 -10.84
CA GLU A 469 7.22 -9.04 -11.22
C GLU A 469 6.25 -8.79 -12.40
N GLY A 470 6.30 -9.61 -13.45
CA GLY A 470 5.46 -9.44 -14.65
C GLY A 470 4.56 -10.61 -14.99
N SER A 471 4.40 -11.60 -14.11
CA SER A 471 3.60 -12.79 -14.42
C SER A 471 3.01 -13.45 -13.18
N LEU A 472 1.79 -13.98 -13.34
CA LEU A 472 1.12 -14.82 -12.37
C LEU A 472 0.96 -16.24 -12.92
N GLU A 473 1.54 -17.22 -12.22
CA GLU A 473 1.45 -18.64 -12.57
C GLU A 473 0.60 -19.38 -11.53
N VAL A 474 -0.30 -20.23 -12.00
CA VAL A 474 -1.07 -21.17 -11.19
C VAL A 474 -0.94 -22.55 -11.79
N SER A 475 -0.57 -23.53 -10.97
CA SER A 475 -0.38 -24.92 -11.38
C SER A 475 -0.97 -25.87 -10.34
N VAL A 476 -1.38 -27.04 -10.80
CA VAL A 476 -1.83 -28.14 -9.93
C VAL A 476 -0.98 -29.35 -10.27
N ALA A 477 -0.07 -29.70 -9.37
CA ALA A 477 0.77 -30.88 -9.51
C ALA A 477 -0.05 -32.15 -9.25
N ASP A 478 0.24 -33.22 -9.99
CA ASP A 478 -0.44 -34.52 -9.87
C ASP A 478 -1.97 -34.42 -9.91
N ALA A 479 -2.49 -33.53 -10.76
CA ALA A 479 -3.92 -33.27 -10.91
C ALA A 479 -4.68 -34.56 -11.27
N LYS A 480 -5.67 -34.91 -10.45
CA LYS A 480 -6.54 -36.09 -10.61
C LYS A 480 -7.87 -35.76 -11.29
N VAL A 481 -8.13 -34.48 -11.51
CA VAL A 481 -9.37 -33.94 -12.05
C VAL A 481 -9.08 -32.95 -13.17
N ASN A 482 -10.07 -32.72 -14.03
CA ASN A 482 -10.00 -31.66 -15.03
C ASN A 482 -10.24 -30.31 -14.35
N TRP A 483 -9.17 -29.58 -14.02
CA TRP A 483 -9.29 -28.34 -13.27
C TRP A 483 -9.21 -27.10 -14.17
N ALA A 484 -9.79 -25.99 -13.70
CA ALA A 484 -9.67 -24.66 -14.29
C ALA A 484 -9.64 -23.58 -13.21
N LEU A 485 -9.26 -22.36 -13.58
CA LEU A 485 -9.60 -21.18 -12.80
C LEU A 485 -10.90 -20.57 -13.34
N GLU A 486 -11.87 -20.32 -12.47
CA GLU A 486 -13.19 -19.80 -12.85
C GLU A 486 -13.48 -18.49 -12.14
N LEU A 487 -13.68 -17.42 -12.91
CA LEU A 487 -14.07 -16.12 -12.39
C LEU A 487 -15.58 -16.07 -12.30
N THR A 488 -16.11 -15.97 -11.08
CA THR A 488 -17.53 -15.75 -10.86
C THR A 488 -17.80 -14.35 -10.32
N VAL A 489 -18.90 -13.75 -10.76
CA VAL A 489 -19.32 -12.39 -10.39
C VAL A 489 -20.79 -12.38 -10.00
N ALA A 490 -21.21 -11.38 -9.23
CA ALA A 490 -22.62 -11.21 -8.89
C ALA A 490 -23.44 -10.78 -10.12
N ASP A 491 -24.73 -11.13 -10.11
CA ASP A 491 -25.65 -10.81 -11.21
C ASP A 491 -25.73 -9.28 -11.45
N GLY A 492 -25.76 -8.86 -12.72
CA GLY A 492 -25.90 -7.46 -13.12
C GLY A 492 -24.65 -6.60 -12.98
N LYS A 493 -23.49 -7.17 -12.62
CA LYS A 493 -22.22 -6.43 -12.55
C LYS A 493 -21.62 -6.23 -13.94
N ALA A 494 -21.24 -4.98 -14.23
CA ALA A 494 -20.54 -4.63 -15.47
C ALA A 494 -19.06 -4.98 -15.34
N LEU A 495 -18.52 -5.67 -16.35
CA LEU A 495 -17.11 -6.05 -16.45
C LEU A 495 -16.44 -5.28 -17.58
N PRO A 496 -15.12 -5.04 -17.50
CA PRO A 496 -14.40 -4.30 -18.54
C PRO A 496 -14.15 -5.14 -19.81
N PHE A 497 -14.43 -6.44 -19.79
CA PHE A 497 -14.10 -7.36 -20.88
C PHE A 497 -14.94 -7.12 -22.13
N LYS A 498 -14.29 -6.76 -23.24
CA LYS A 498 -14.91 -6.54 -24.54
C LYS A 498 -14.85 -7.79 -25.42
N GLU A 499 -13.72 -8.48 -25.40
CA GLU A 499 -13.49 -9.71 -26.17
C GLU A 499 -12.67 -10.72 -25.35
N ILE A 500 -13.06 -11.99 -25.43
CA ILE A 500 -12.33 -13.10 -24.80
C ILE A 500 -12.05 -14.12 -25.90
N THR A 501 -10.76 -14.31 -26.19
CA THR A 501 -10.24 -15.32 -27.11
C THR A 501 -9.36 -16.31 -26.34
N PRO A 502 -9.00 -17.47 -26.89
CA PRO A 502 -8.15 -18.42 -26.18
C PRO A 502 -6.81 -17.83 -25.71
N GLN A 503 -6.22 -16.88 -26.41
CA GLN A 503 -4.90 -16.32 -26.06
C GLN A 503 -4.95 -14.96 -25.35
N ARG A 504 -6.06 -14.22 -25.46
CA ARG A 504 -6.17 -12.87 -24.88
C ARG A 504 -7.56 -12.52 -24.38
N ILE A 505 -7.61 -11.69 -23.34
CA ILE A 505 -8.78 -10.92 -22.92
C ILE A 505 -8.52 -9.45 -23.28
N ALA A 506 -9.29 -8.91 -24.22
CA ALA A 506 -9.29 -7.48 -24.51
C ALA A 506 -10.35 -6.78 -23.67
N ALA A 507 -9.95 -5.70 -22.99
CA ALA A 507 -10.77 -5.01 -22.02
C ALA A 507 -10.62 -3.49 -22.14
N GLU A 508 -11.57 -2.75 -21.58
CA GLU A 508 -11.56 -1.30 -21.55
C GLU A 508 -12.09 -0.81 -20.21
N GLN A 509 -11.36 0.11 -19.59
CA GLN A 509 -11.73 0.74 -18.33
C GLN A 509 -11.57 2.26 -18.49
N ARG A 510 -12.66 3.01 -18.29
CA ARG A 510 -12.70 4.47 -18.47
C ARG A 510 -12.08 4.96 -19.78
N GLY A 511 -12.41 4.32 -20.89
CA GLY A 511 -11.91 4.69 -22.22
C GLY A 511 -10.46 4.29 -22.51
N ASN A 512 -9.75 3.66 -21.56
CA ASN A 512 -8.42 3.12 -21.77
C ASN A 512 -8.51 1.61 -22.03
N SER A 513 -7.99 1.15 -23.17
CA SER A 513 -7.94 -0.27 -23.50
C SER A 513 -6.74 -0.95 -22.87
N PHE A 514 -6.90 -2.20 -22.44
CA PHE A 514 -5.81 -3.05 -21.96
C PHE A 514 -6.07 -4.51 -22.35
N GLU A 515 -5.00 -5.30 -22.39
CA GLU A 515 -5.07 -6.71 -22.76
C GLU A 515 -4.36 -7.60 -21.75
N VAL A 516 -4.99 -8.71 -21.38
CA VAL A 516 -4.36 -9.78 -20.60
C VAL A 516 -4.08 -10.95 -21.51
N LYS A 517 -2.83 -11.38 -21.60
CA LYS A 517 -2.40 -12.50 -22.46
C LYS A 517 -2.16 -13.76 -21.63
N ALA A 518 -2.56 -14.90 -22.18
CA ALA A 518 -2.18 -16.21 -21.64
C ALA A 518 -0.82 -16.60 -22.24
N ILE A 519 0.24 -16.62 -21.41
CA ILE A 519 1.54 -17.19 -21.78
C ILE A 519 1.41 -18.71 -21.90
N LYS A 520 0.62 -19.33 -21.01
CA LYS A 520 0.31 -20.75 -21.00
C LYS A 520 -1.13 -20.98 -20.55
N GLY A 521 -1.79 -21.95 -21.16
CA GLY A 521 -3.23 -22.17 -20.99
C GLY A 521 -4.05 -21.36 -21.98
N SER A 522 -5.36 -21.26 -21.74
CA SER A 522 -6.26 -20.50 -22.61
C SER A 522 -7.47 -19.94 -21.88
N PHE A 523 -8.02 -18.82 -22.35
CA PHE A 523 -9.28 -18.27 -21.83
C PHE A 523 -10.50 -18.81 -22.58
N VAL A 524 -11.59 -19.00 -21.85
CA VAL A 524 -12.89 -19.36 -22.40
C VAL A 524 -13.93 -18.43 -21.78
N LYS A 525 -14.78 -17.82 -22.61
CA LYS A 525 -15.89 -16.99 -22.13
C LYS A 525 -16.89 -17.86 -21.38
N GLY A 526 -17.34 -17.39 -20.22
CA GLY A 526 -18.37 -18.07 -19.43
C GLY A 526 -19.79 -17.62 -19.76
N GLU A 527 -20.75 -18.19 -19.04
CA GLU A 527 -22.17 -17.85 -19.11
C GLU A 527 -22.76 -17.64 -17.70
N GLY A 528 -23.82 -16.83 -17.62
CA GLY A 528 -24.46 -16.50 -16.35
C GLY A 528 -23.51 -15.79 -15.39
N ARG A 529 -23.32 -16.36 -14.19
CA ARG A 529 -22.39 -15.83 -13.18
C ARG A 529 -20.92 -16.11 -13.48
N VAL A 530 -20.63 -17.06 -14.36
CA VAL A 530 -19.27 -17.36 -14.78
C VAL A 530 -18.88 -16.34 -15.84
N ALA A 531 -17.98 -15.42 -15.49
CA ALA A 531 -17.50 -14.42 -16.44
C ALA A 531 -16.53 -15.03 -17.46
N LEU A 532 -15.58 -15.83 -16.97
CA LEU A 532 -14.60 -16.54 -17.80
C LEU A 532 -13.99 -17.73 -17.05
N ARG A 533 -13.41 -18.65 -17.82
CA ARG A 533 -12.55 -19.74 -17.34
C ARG A 533 -11.14 -19.58 -17.92
N MET A 534 -10.13 -19.90 -17.13
CA MET A 534 -8.75 -20.09 -17.57
C MET A 534 -8.43 -21.58 -17.52
N ILE A 535 -8.27 -22.18 -18.70
CA ILE A 535 -8.03 -23.61 -18.88
C ILE A 535 -6.51 -23.85 -18.89
N PRO A 536 -5.99 -24.77 -18.07
CA PRO A 536 -4.56 -25.05 -18.02
C PRO A 536 -4.07 -25.74 -19.30
N SER A 537 -2.81 -25.49 -19.65
CA SER A 537 -2.06 -26.29 -20.61
C SER A 537 -0.91 -26.94 -19.87
N ASN A 538 -0.68 -28.25 -20.09
CA ASN A 538 0.36 -29.03 -19.40
C ASN A 538 0.43 -28.72 -17.89
N GLY A 539 -0.72 -28.77 -17.21
CA GLY A 539 -0.84 -28.63 -15.76
C GLY A 539 -0.71 -27.21 -15.18
N SER A 540 -0.73 -26.15 -16.00
CA SER A 540 -0.64 -24.77 -15.49
C SER A 540 -1.33 -23.72 -16.37
N VAL A 541 -1.71 -22.61 -15.74
CA VAL A 541 -2.07 -21.33 -16.37
C VAL A 541 -0.99 -20.31 -16.02
N VAL A 542 -0.51 -19.56 -17.02
CA VAL A 542 0.44 -18.46 -16.80
C VAL A 542 -0.08 -17.21 -17.49
N LEU A 543 -0.30 -16.15 -16.72
CA LEU A 543 -0.75 -14.85 -17.19
C LEU A 543 0.43 -13.91 -17.39
N ASP A 544 0.41 -13.18 -18.50
CA ASP A 544 1.24 -11.99 -18.67
C ASP A 544 0.58 -10.83 -17.93
N CYS A 545 1.28 -10.29 -16.94
CA CYS A 545 0.81 -9.17 -16.13
C CYS A 545 1.58 -7.88 -16.45
N ASP A 546 2.50 -7.90 -17.41
CA ASP A 546 3.29 -6.75 -17.83
C ASP A 546 2.71 -6.11 -19.09
N LEU A 547 1.90 -5.05 -18.90
CA LEU A 547 1.26 -4.34 -20.00
C LEU A 547 2.23 -3.49 -20.85
N SER A 548 3.49 -3.33 -20.42
CA SER A 548 4.46 -2.50 -21.14
C SER A 548 4.97 -3.11 -22.44
N LYS A 549 4.75 -4.42 -22.66
CA LYS A 549 5.33 -5.21 -23.76
C LYS A 549 4.44 -5.42 -24.98
#